data_AF-A0A5J4NV52-F1
#
_entry.id   AF-A0A5J4NV52-F1
#
_cell.length_a   1.000
_cell.length_b   1.000
_cell.length_c   1.000
_cell.angle_alpha   90.00
_cell.angle_beta   90.00
_cell.angle_gamma   90.00
#
_symmetry.space_group_name_H-M   'P 1'
#
loop_
_entity.id
_entity.type
_entity.pdbx_description
1 polymer ?
#
loop_
_entity_poly.entity_id
_entity_poly.type
_entity_poly.pdbx_seq_one_letter_code
_entity_poly.pdbx_strand_id
1 'polypeptide(L)' 'LSGCPVPILILHAKDDPLVPFRLGAQLAESLRMNSPVQFVSFEADRGYRHNFIHTAPEMPEIVRKFVADCTT' A
#
# COMPACT_ATOMS: atom_id res chain seq x y z
N LEU A 1 -23.25 -3.24 -1.18
CA LEU A 1 -22.30 -3.03 -0.05
C LEU A 1 -22.07 -1.53 0.16
N SER A 2 -23.15 -0.76 0.32
CA SER A 2 -23.11 0.68 0.55
C SER A 2 -23.29 0.91 2.06
N GLY A 3 -22.19 1.26 2.76
CA GLY A 3 -22.26 1.63 4.18
C GLY A 3 -21.17 1.05 5.09
N CYS A 4 -20.34 0.11 4.61
CA CYS A 4 -19.16 -0.36 5.34
C CYS A 4 -17.91 -0.07 4.49
N PRO A 5 -17.10 0.94 4.86
CA PRO A 5 -15.88 1.24 4.11
C PRO A 5 -14.90 0.07 4.22
N VAL A 6 -14.42 -0.43 3.09
CA VAL A 6 -13.48 -1.54 3.04
C VAL A 6 -12.07 -0.99 3.29
N PRO A 7 -11.32 -1.47 4.30
CA PRO A 7 -9.94 -1.05 4.49
C PRO A 7 -9.07 -1.41 3.29
N ILE A 8 -8.16 -0.52 2.88
CA ILE A 8 -7.31 -0.68 1.71
C ILE A 8 -5.84 -0.54 2.12
N LEU A 9 -5.02 -1.55 1.76
CA LEU A 9 -3.57 -1.49 1.84
C LEU A 9 -3.00 -1.23 0.43
N ILE A 10 -2.24 -0.16 0.28
CA ILE A 10 -1.51 0.17 -0.95
C ILE A 10 -0.02 0.06 -0.65
N LEU A 11 0.68 -0.77 -1.44
CA LEU A 11 2.13 -0.96 -1.37
C LEU A 11 2.72 -0.41 -2.67
N HIS A 12 3.69 0.51 -2.59
CA HIS A 12 4.30 1.05 -3.80
C HIS A 12 5.78 1.35 -3.63
N ALA A 13 6.59 0.92 -4.60
CA ALA A 13 8.02 1.18 -4.62
C ALA A 13 8.33 2.45 -5.41
N LYS A 14 9.23 3.29 -4.86
CA LYS A 14 9.62 4.55 -5.49
C LYS A 14 10.45 4.34 -6.77
N ASP A 15 11.05 3.17 -6.94
CA ASP A 15 11.82 2.76 -8.11
C ASP A 15 10.98 1.98 -9.16
N ASP A 16 9.65 1.98 -9.06
CA ASP A 16 8.78 1.41 -10.08
C ASP A 16 8.91 2.18 -11.42
N PRO A 17 9.45 1.54 -12.48
CA PRO A 17 9.66 2.21 -13.76
C PRO A 17 8.40 2.21 -14.65
N LEU A 18 7.37 1.43 -14.30
CA LEU A 18 6.16 1.26 -15.10
C LEU A 18 5.03 2.14 -14.57
N VAL A 19 4.86 2.19 -13.25
CA VAL A 19 3.82 3.00 -12.59
C VAL A 19 4.49 4.05 -11.71
N PRO A 20 4.49 5.33 -12.11
CA PRO A 20 5.09 6.40 -11.33
C PRO A 20 4.57 6.47 -9.90
N PHE A 21 5.47 6.53 -8.91
CA PHE A 21 5.15 6.58 -7.49
C PHE A 21 4.06 7.60 -7.10
N ARG A 22 4.08 8.77 -7.74
CA ARG A 22 3.10 9.84 -7.51
C ARG A 22 1.64 9.40 -7.72
N LEU A 23 1.39 8.46 -8.64
CA LEU A 23 0.04 7.99 -8.94
C LEU A 23 -0.51 7.15 -7.77
N GLY A 24 0.33 6.32 -7.15
CA GLY A 24 -0.05 5.56 -5.95
C GLY A 24 -0.37 6.49 -4.78
N ALA A 25 0.43 7.53 -4.57
CA ALA A 25 0.18 8.54 -3.55
C ALA A 25 -1.13 9.32 -3.80
N GLN A 26 -1.39 9.74 -5.04
CA GLN A 26 -2.63 10.42 -5.42
C GLN A 26 -3.87 9.53 -5.25
N LEU A 27 -3.75 8.24 -5.58
CA LEU A 27 -4.82 7.27 -5.36
C LEU A 27 -5.11 7.08 -3.86
N ALA A 28 -4.07 6.96 -3.03
CA ALA A 28 -4.25 6.84 -1.59
C ALA A 28 -5.01 8.04 -1.00
N GLU A 29 -4.66 9.25 -1.44
CA GLU A 29 -5.31 10.47 -0.97
C GLU A 29 -6.77 10.55 -1.39
N SER A 30 -7.11 10.19 -2.63
CA SER A 30 -8.50 10.22 -3.10
C SER A 30 -9.38 9.18 -2.41
N LEU A 31 -8.82 8.04 -2.02
CA LEU A 31 -9.56 6.96 -1.35
C LEU A 31 -9.81 7.25 0.15
N ARG A 32 -8.95 8.03 0.82
CA ARG A 32 -9.08 8.36 2.25
C ARG A 32 -10.40 9.03 2.62
N MET A 33 -11.04 9.69 1.67
CA MET A 33 -12.36 10.30 1.88
C MET A 33 -13.46 9.28 2.12
N ASN A 34 -13.30 8.04 1.64
CA ASN A 34 -14.35 7.02 1.63
C ASN A 34 -13.95 5.73 2.34
N SER A 35 -12.66 5.52 2.65
CA SER A 35 -12.19 4.27 3.26
C SER A 35 -10.91 4.46 4.08
N PRO A 36 -10.67 3.62 5.11
CA PRO A 36 -9.37 3.56 5.77
C PRO A 36 -8.31 3.10 4.77
N VAL A 37 -7.28 3.92 4.56
CA VAL A 37 -6.21 3.63 3.59
C VAL A 37 -4.87 3.65 4.30
N GLN A 38 -4.18 2.51 4.29
CA GLN A 38 -2.79 2.39 4.66
C GLN A 38 -1.93 2.42 3.39
N PHE A 39 -1.07 3.43 3.26
CA PHE A 39 -0.12 3.54 2.15
C PHE A 39 1.29 3.27 2.66
N VAL A 40 1.95 2.23 2.16
CA VAL A 40 3.32 1.87 2.50
C VAL A 40 4.21 2.11 1.30
N SER A 41 5.16 3.04 1.45
CA SER A 41 6.16 3.34 0.45
C SER A 41 7.44 2.53 0.68
N PHE A 42 7.96 1.96 -0.39
CA PHE A 42 9.29 1.33 -0.41
C PHE A 42 10.28 2.28 -1.07
N GLU A 43 11.39 2.58 -0.40
CA GLU A 43 12.42 3.48 -0.92
C GLU A 43 13.10 2.92 -2.18
N ALA A 44 13.54 3.81 -3.06
CA ALA A 44 14.04 3.45 -4.38
C ALA A 44 15.35 2.62 -4.33
N ASP A 45 16.14 2.79 -3.27
CA ASP A 45 17.38 2.06 -3.03
C ASP A 45 17.15 0.58 -2.68
N ARG A 46 15.91 0.19 -2.39
CA ARG A 46 15.58 -1.21 -2.08
C ARG A 46 15.41 -2.10 -3.32
N GLY A 47 15.27 -1.52 -4.51
CA GLY A 47 15.33 -2.26 -5.77
C GLY A 47 14.13 -3.16 -6.07
N TYR A 48 12.96 -2.92 -5.46
CA TYR A 48 11.78 -3.78 -5.64
C TYR A 48 11.06 -3.57 -6.97
N ARG A 49 11.22 -2.38 -7.57
CA ARG A 49 10.62 -2.03 -8.87
C ARG A 49 9.12 -2.36 -8.87
N HIS A 50 8.60 -2.87 -9.99
CA HIS A 50 7.18 -3.12 -10.16
C HIS A 50 6.66 -4.40 -9.47
N ASN A 51 7.49 -5.45 -9.32
CA ASN A 51 7.00 -6.80 -9.03
C ASN A 51 7.56 -7.43 -7.75
N PHE A 52 8.61 -6.87 -7.16
CA PHE A 52 9.36 -7.56 -6.10
C PHE A 52 9.05 -7.06 -4.69
N ILE A 53 8.07 -6.18 -4.51
CA ILE A 53 7.68 -5.70 -3.17
C ILE A 53 7.37 -6.86 -2.21
N HIS A 54 6.78 -7.94 -2.73
CA HIS A 54 6.45 -9.15 -1.95
C HIS A 54 7.68 -9.86 -1.33
N THR A 55 8.90 -9.59 -1.81
CA THR A 55 10.14 -10.17 -1.26
C THR A 55 10.70 -9.37 -0.10
N ALA A 56 10.09 -8.23 0.25
CA ALA A 56 10.53 -7.42 1.37
C ALA A 56 10.48 -8.23 2.69
N PRO A 57 11.57 -8.24 3.50
CA PRO A 57 11.63 -9.02 4.73
C PRO A 57 10.54 -8.62 5.74
N GLU A 58 10.06 -7.39 5.70
CA GLU A 58 8.97 -6.89 6.55
C GLU A 58 7.56 -7.19 6.00
N MET A 59 7.42 -7.74 4.80
CA MET A 59 6.11 -7.97 4.17
C MET A 59 5.15 -8.80 5.04
N PRO A 60 5.57 -9.91 5.68
CA PRO A 60 4.68 -10.68 6.55
C PRO A 60 4.14 -9.85 7.72
N GLU A 61 4.95 -8.94 8.27
CA GLU A 61 4.55 -8.09 9.39
C GLU A 61 3.60 -6.97 8.94
N ILE A 62 3.85 -6.35 7.79
CA ILE A 62 2.95 -5.34 7.20
C ILE A 62 1.54 -5.93 7.02
N VAL A 63 1.44 -7.12 6.43
CA VAL A 63 0.15 -7.79 6.19
C VAL A 63 -0.50 -8.19 7.51
N ARG A 64 0.25 -8.76 8.46
CA ARG A 64 -0.29 -9.15 9.77
C ARG A 64 -0.90 -7.95 10.49
N LYS A 65 -0.18 -6.83 10.53
CA LYS A 65 -0.65 -5.60 11.15
C LYS A 65 -1.90 -5.06 10.48
N PHE A 66 -1.90 -4.97 9.15
CA PHE A 66 -3.06 -4.51 8.39
C PHE A 66 -4.30 -5.35 8.68
N VAL A 67 -4.17 -6.69 8.67
CA VAL A 67 -5.29 -7.60 8.97
C VAL A 67 -5.78 -7.43 10.41
N ALA A 68 -4.88 -7.30 11.38
CA ALA A 68 -5.25 -7.06 12.78
C ALA A 68 -6.02 -5.74 12.94
N ASP A 69 -5.53 -4.67 12.31
CA ASP A 69 -6.16 -3.34 12.31
C ASP A 69 -7.55 -3.35 11.64
N CYS A 70 -7.82 -4.29 10.72
CA CYS A 70 -9.13 -4.45 10.07
C CYS A 70 -10.16 -5.23 10.92
N THR A 71 -9.69 -6.02 11.89
CA THR A 71 -10.56 -6.86 12.75
C THR A 71 -10.97 -6.18 14.06
N THR A 72 -10.47 -4.97 14.31
CA THR A 72 -10.72 -4.20 15.53
C THR A 72 -11.77 -3.12 15.28
#